data_AF-K1ZR11-F1
#
_entry.id   AF-K1ZR11-F1
#
_cell.length_a   1.000
_cell.length_b   1.000
_cell.length_c   1.000
_cell.angle_alpha   90.00
_cell.angle_beta   90.00
_cell.angle_gamma   90.00
#
_symmetry.space_group_name_H-M   'P 1'
#
loop_
_entity.id
_entity.type
_entity.pdbx_description
1 polymer ?
#
loop_
_entity_poly.entity_id
_entity_poly.type
_entity_poly.pdbx_seq_one_letter_code
_entity_poly.pdbx_strand_id
1 'polypeptide(L)' 'MPYVNIRVAGTLTKEQKQKISKGVTEVICREANKPPEAVLIFIDE' A
#
# COMPACT_ATOMS: atom_id res chain seq x y z
N MET A 1 12.17 -2.93 -6.35
CA MET A 1 11.54 -2.15 -5.27
C MET A 1 10.14 -1.80 -5.74
N PRO A 2 9.09 -2.51 -5.29
CA PRO A 2 7.72 -2.18 -5.69
C PRO A 2 7.32 -0.78 -5.25
N TYR A 3 6.77 0.00 -6.17
CA TYR A 3 6.20 1.32 -5.91
C TYR A 3 4.70 1.28 -6.24
N VAL A 4 3.88 1.72 -5.30
CA VAL A 4 2.42 1.77 -5.46
C VAL A 4 1.94 3.18 -5.15
N ASN A 5 1.28 3.81 -6.13
CA ASN A 5 0.58 5.08 -5.94
C ASN A 5 -0.93 4.80 -5.94
N ILE A 6 -1.59 5.09 -4.82
CA ILE A 6 -3.02 4.89 -4.62
C ILE A 6 -3.66 6.27 -4.61
N ARG A 7 -4.55 6.53 -5.56
CA ARG A 7 -5.34 7.77 -5.62
C ARG A 7 -6.76 7.48 -5.22
N VAL A 8 -7.26 8.21 -4.24
CA VAL A 8 -8.64 8.10 -3.77
C VAL A 8 -9.33 9.46 -3.85
N ALA A 9 -10.65 9.45 -3.95
CA ALA A 9 -11.44 10.65 -3.84
C ALA A 9 -11.84 10.85 -2.36
N GLY A 10 -11.43 11.97 -1.77
CA GLY A 10 -11.79 12.33 -0.40
C GLY A 10 -10.85 11.73 0.65
N THR A 11 -11.06 12.12 1.90
CA THR A 11 -10.11 11.85 2.98
C THR A 11 -10.31 10.49 3.62
N LEU A 12 -9.22 9.76 3.84
CA LEU A 12 -9.21 8.50 4.57
C LEU A 12 -8.85 8.71 6.04
N THR A 13 -9.48 7.92 6.90
CA THR A 13 -9.06 7.81 8.30
C THR A 13 -7.70 7.11 8.39
N LYS A 14 -7.00 7.31 9.52
CA LYS A 14 -5.73 6.62 9.81
C LYS A 14 -5.88 5.10 9.76
N GLU A 15 -7.00 4.57 10.26
CA GLU A 15 -7.28 3.13 10.27
C GLU A 15 -7.48 2.58 8.85
N GLN A 16 -8.20 3.33 7.99
CA GLN A 16 -8.36 2.96 6.57
C GLN A 16 -7.01 2.91 5.85
N LYS A 17 -6.17 3.94 6.02
CA LYS A 17 -4.81 3.97 5.45
C LYS A 17 -3.97 2.79 5.92
N GLN A 18 -4.02 2.43 7.21
CA GLN A 18 -3.32 1.25 7.74
C GLN A 18 -3.80 -0.07 7.11
N LYS A 19 -5.11 -0.26 7.01
CA LYS A 19 -5.70 -1.45 6.38
C LYS A 19 -5.32 -1.58 4.90
N ILE A 20 -5.37 -0.46 4.17
CA ILE A 20 -5.00 -0.39 2.75
C ILE A 20 -3.51 -0.73 2.58
N SER A 21 -2.62 -0.06 3.31
CA SER A 21 -1.17 -0.31 3.20
C SER A 21 -0.82 -1.76 3.53
N LYS A 22 -1.46 -2.36 4.54
CA LYS A 22 -1.26 -3.77 4.88
C LYS A 22 -1.69 -4.70 3.74
N GLY A 23 -2.93 -4.55 3.27
CA GLY A 23 -3.48 -5.43 2.23
C GLY A 23 -2.71 -5.34 0.91
N VAL A 24 -2.33 -4.13 0.49
CA VAL A 24 -1.53 -3.92 -0.72
C VAL A 24 -0.14 -4.52 -0.58
N THR A 25 0.53 -4.32 0.57
CA THR A 25 1.85 -4.90 0.84
C THR A 25 1.79 -6.43 0.78
N GLU A 26 0.80 -7.06 1.42
CA GLU A 26 0.64 -8.52 1.43
C GLU A 26 0.51 -9.10 0.01
N VAL A 27 -0.32 -8.48 -0.84
CA VAL A 27 -0.49 -8.90 -2.25
C VAL A 27 0.83 -8.77 -3.01
N ILE A 28 1.49 -7.62 -2.92
CA ILE A 28 2.75 -7.40 -3.63
C ILE A 28 3.84 -8.37 -3.19
N CYS A 29 4.01 -8.58 -1.88
CA CYS A 29 5.01 -9.51 -1.36
C CYS A 29 4.76 -10.94 -1.85
N ARG A 30 3.49 -11.38 -1.83
CA ARG A 30 3.09 -12.73 -2.26
C ARG A 30 3.32 -12.96 -3.75
N GLU A 31 2.86 -12.05 -4.60
CA GLU A 31 2.90 -12.25 -6.06
C GLU A 31 4.27 -11.92 -6.66
N ALA A 32 5.00 -10.95 -6.09
CA ALA A 32 6.27 -10.48 -6.63
C ALA A 32 7.50 -11.11 -5.95
N ASN A 33 7.31 -11.95 -4.93
CA ASN A 33 8.37 -12.54 -4.10
C ASN A 33 9.39 -11.47 -3.63
N LYS A 34 8.86 -10.40 -3.04
CA LYS A 34 9.65 -9.29 -2.48
C LYS A 34 9.39 -9.16 -0.99
N PRO A 35 10.39 -8.73 -0.21
CA PRO A 35 10.19 -8.50 1.21
C PRO A 35 9.37 -7.22 1.43
N PRO A 36 8.62 -7.12 2.54
CA PRO A 36 7.70 -6.00 2.80
C PRO A 36 8.42 -4.65 2.90
N GLU A 37 9.63 -4.60 3.44
CA GLU A 37 10.44 -3.38 3.53
C GLU A 37 10.85 -2.81 2.16
N ALA A 38 10.72 -3.58 1.08
CA ALA A 38 10.99 -3.12 -0.27
C ALA A 38 9.78 -2.43 -0.94
N VAL A 39 8.61 -2.44 -0.31
CA VAL A 39 7.37 -1.87 -0.86
C VAL A 39 7.19 -0.43 -0.38
N LEU A 40 7.18 0.51 -1.32
CA LEU A 40 6.84 1.91 -1.06
C LEU A 40 5.42 2.18 -1.53
N ILE A 41 4.54 2.55 -0.59
CA ILE A 41 3.15 2.92 -0.88
C ILE A 41 2.98 4.42 -0.63
N PHE A 42 2.42 5.11 -1.61
CA PHE A 42 1.98 6.48 -1.50
C PHE A 42 0.46 6.53 -1.66
N ILE A 43 -0.23 7.26 -0.78
CA ILE A 43 -1.68 7.45 -0.82
C ILE A 43 -1.94 8.94 -1.01
N ASP A 44 -2.45 9.26 -2.19
CA ASP A 44 -2.96 10.58 -2.58
C ASP A 44 -4.47 10.61 -2.32
N GLU A 45 -4.90 11.49 -1.41
CA GLU A 45 -6.29 11.64 -0.94
C GLU A 45 -6.83 13.07 -1.14
#